data_AF-A0AAN8ZYL6-F1
#
_entry.id   AF-A0AAN8ZYL6-F1
#
_cell.length_a   1.000
_cell.length_b   1.000
_cell.length_c   1.000
_cell.angle_alpha   90.00
_cell.angle_beta   90.00
_cell.angle_gamma   90.00
#
_symmetry.space_group_name_H-M   'P 1'
#
loop_
_entity.id
_entity.type
_entity.pdbx_description
1 polymer ?
#
loop_
_entity_poly.entity_id
_entity_poly.type
_entity_poly.pdbx_seq_one_letter_code
_entity_poly.pdbx_strand_id
1 'polypeptide(L)'
;MAERGRASQRSHGMASQRSYGTSSSSSQDSRTRCKNCCRKFISFMCTQVGVGGLVVSYAIMGAFAFIAIEGKPEKWMTNQTSIIHNDTIKTLWNYTEHLNVLHKDRWYEDVNETLFQFQNSIVSVVKTHGYDGRTHEEVWNFPASLMFCLSVFTMIGYGHMTPRTDWGKIATILYAVLGIPLYIVYFMGMGRVFAKSFKFLYRTMYKCIKTKNKNIEETELNEGQWEEPAIIVPSTACIWVMIFYMTTGTIMFAEWESWSYLNSCYFSFTSLAKIGIGDFVPGFGGVYGTATEDSQTKLIINFMYLLIGMGLIAMCYTLMKEEIMLKLRTLKYEFKEKLFFCGVKLGLYVDDQSYPEPRPQLHGRTKSVRKSVRRR
;
A
#
# COMPACT_ATOMS: atom_id res chain seq x y z
N MET A 1 84.79 -28.97 -16.42
CA MET A 1 84.94 -27.81 -17.33
C MET A 1 84.10 -26.69 -16.74
N ALA A 2 84.78 -25.66 -16.19
CA ALA A 2 84.37 -24.30 -15.78
C ALA A 2 83.06 -24.17 -14.95
N GLU A 3 83.00 -23.72 -13.69
CA GLU A 3 83.79 -22.78 -12.85
C GLU A 3 83.95 -21.34 -13.39
N ARG A 4 83.25 -20.39 -12.72
CA ARG A 4 83.52 -18.95 -12.49
C ARG A 4 82.24 -18.35 -11.87
N GLY A 5 82.17 -17.66 -10.73
CA GLY A 5 83.18 -17.03 -9.87
C GLY A 5 83.32 -15.53 -10.18
N ARG A 6 82.69 -14.65 -9.35
CA ARG A 6 83.13 -13.30 -8.87
C ARG A 6 81.93 -12.44 -8.40
N ALA A 7 81.86 -12.06 -7.11
CA ALA A 7 82.45 -10.87 -6.45
C ALA A 7 81.51 -9.65 -6.52
N SER A 8 80.83 -9.29 -5.41
CA SER A 8 81.23 -8.33 -4.36
C SER A 8 81.25 -6.87 -4.82
N GLN A 9 80.34 -6.04 -4.28
CA GLN A 9 80.67 -4.71 -3.76
C GLN A 9 79.56 -4.16 -2.84
N ARG A 10 79.95 -3.82 -1.60
CA ARG A 10 79.23 -2.95 -0.67
C ARG A 10 79.47 -1.48 -1.06
N SER A 11 78.47 -0.61 -0.90
CA SER A 11 78.71 0.78 -0.48
C SER A 11 77.52 1.33 0.32
N HIS A 12 77.83 1.84 1.51
CA HIS A 12 76.94 2.68 2.31
C HIS A 12 76.75 4.06 1.66
N GLY A 13 75.57 4.67 1.85
CA GLY A 13 75.29 6.08 1.58
C GLY A 13 73.90 6.47 2.11
N MET A 14 73.87 7.36 3.11
CA MET A 14 72.67 7.86 3.81
C MET A 14 71.84 8.84 2.98
N ALA A 15 70.53 8.83 3.29
CA ALA A 15 69.54 9.91 3.26
C ALA A 15 69.14 10.58 1.92
N SER A 16 67.87 10.41 1.55
CA SER A 16 66.94 11.56 1.46
C SER A 16 65.49 11.09 1.60
N GLN A 17 64.73 11.78 2.45
CA GLN A 17 63.29 11.71 2.51
C GLN A 17 62.69 12.13 1.17
N ARG A 18 61.69 11.39 0.67
CA ARG A 18 60.64 11.93 -0.21
C ARG A 18 59.35 11.15 -0.01
N SER A 19 58.53 11.72 0.85
CA SER A 19 57.08 11.53 0.92
C SER A 19 56.46 11.81 -0.44
N TYR A 20 55.70 10.86 -0.99
CA TYR A 20 54.67 11.13 -1.99
C TYR A 20 53.43 10.29 -1.69
N GLY A 21 52.30 11.00 -1.67
CA GLY A 21 51.05 10.61 -1.03
C GLY A 21 50.41 9.32 -1.51
N THR A 22 50.01 8.50 -0.53
CA THR A 22 48.99 7.46 -0.69
C THR A 22 47.63 8.14 -0.82
N SER A 23 47.14 8.14 -2.05
CA SER A 23 45.86 8.71 -2.46
C SER A 23 44.70 7.79 -2.04
N SER A 24 43.80 8.33 -1.22
CA SER A 24 42.34 8.23 -1.40
C SER A 24 41.71 6.89 -1.88
N SER A 25 41.95 5.76 -1.22
CA SER A 25 41.30 4.48 -1.57
C SER A 25 40.05 4.13 -0.77
N SER A 26 39.75 4.82 0.34
CA SER A 26 38.60 4.47 1.21
C SER A 26 37.25 5.05 0.75
N SER A 27 37.24 6.07 -0.12
CA SER A 27 36.01 6.73 -0.59
C SER A 27 35.42 6.12 -1.87
N GLN A 28 36.23 5.38 -2.64
CA GLN A 28 35.80 4.73 -3.88
C GLN A 28 35.01 3.44 -3.62
N ASP A 29 35.32 2.73 -2.53
CA ASP A 29 34.77 1.40 -2.20
C ASP A 29 33.32 1.48 -1.64
N SER A 30 32.98 2.58 -0.97
CA SER A 30 31.62 2.86 -0.48
C SER A 30 30.66 3.27 -1.60
N ARG A 31 31.13 4.09 -2.56
CA ARG A 31 30.35 4.49 -3.75
C ARG A 31 30.08 3.32 -4.70
N THR A 32 31.04 2.43 -4.93
CA THR A 32 30.84 1.23 -5.78
C THR A 32 29.93 0.20 -5.11
N ARG A 33 30.04 -0.01 -3.79
CA ARG A 33 29.08 -0.86 -3.04
C ARG A 33 27.65 -0.29 -3.08
N CYS A 34 27.49 1.02 -2.91
CA CYS A 34 26.19 1.69 -3.02
C CYS A 34 25.61 1.57 -4.43
N LYS A 35 26.43 1.77 -5.48
CA LYS A 35 26.02 1.64 -6.88
C LYS A 35 25.61 0.21 -7.24
N ASN A 36 26.34 -0.80 -6.76
CA ASN A 36 25.99 -2.22 -6.95
C ASN A 36 24.75 -2.64 -6.16
N CYS A 37 24.53 -2.08 -4.97
CA CYS A 37 23.32 -2.30 -4.20
C CYS A 37 22.09 -1.64 -4.86
N CYS A 38 22.25 -0.41 -5.33
CA CYS A 38 21.24 0.32 -6.09
C CYS A 38 20.90 -0.40 -7.41
N ARG A 39 21.90 -0.96 -8.11
CA ARG A 39 21.66 -1.77 -9.32
C ARG A 39 20.88 -3.06 -9.05
N LYS A 40 21.17 -3.76 -7.94
CA LYS A 40 20.41 -4.94 -7.51
C LYS A 40 18.99 -4.58 -7.06
N PHE A 41 18.84 -3.43 -6.40
CA PHE A 41 17.55 -2.88 -6.00
C PHE A 41 16.68 -2.52 -7.23
N ILE A 42 17.26 -1.85 -8.23
CA ILE A 42 16.60 -1.51 -9.49
C ILE A 42 16.18 -2.77 -10.26
N SER A 43 17.08 -3.75 -10.40
CA SER A 43 16.76 -5.02 -11.08
C SER A 43 15.67 -5.82 -10.35
N PHE A 44 15.62 -5.77 -9.01
CA PHE A 44 14.57 -6.38 -8.21
C PHE A 44 13.24 -5.62 -8.33
N MET A 45 13.28 -4.28 -8.34
CA MET A 45 12.12 -3.43 -8.60
C MET A 45 11.52 -3.76 -9.96
N CYS A 46 12.29 -4.01 -11.01
CA CYS A 46 11.76 -4.37 -12.34
C CYS A 46 10.81 -5.57 -12.34
N THR A 47 11.02 -6.59 -11.50
CA THR A 47 10.11 -7.75 -11.43
C THR A 47 8.76 -7.41 -10.77
N GLN A 48 8.75 -6.49 -9.80
CA GLN A 48 7.55 -6.13 -9.04
C GLN A 48 6.83 -4.92 -9.66
N VAL A 49 7.60 -4.04 -10.31
CA VAL A 49 7.10 -3.01 -11.24
C VAL A 49 6.39 -3.67 -12.42
N GLY A 50 6.84 -4.84 -12.89
CA GLY A 50 6.11 -5.62 -13.90
C GLY A 50 4.72 -6.06 -13.42
N VAL A 51 4.62 -6.61 -12.20
CA VAL A 51 3.32 -6.99 -11.60
C VAL A 51 2.45 -5.76 -11.33
N GLY A 52 3.04 -4.66 -10.84
CA GLY A 52 2.33 -3.39 -10.65
C GLY A 52 1.81 -2.83 -11.96
N GLY A 53 2.63 -2.83 -13.02
CA GLY A 53 2.22 -2.45 -14.37
C GLY A 53 1.07 -3.31 -14.87
N LEU A 54 1.11 -4.63 -14.63
CA LEU A 54 0.05 -5.56 -15.01
C LEU A 54 -1.27 -5.23 -14.31
N VAL A 55 -1.25 -4.93 -13.00
CA VAL A 55 -2.43 -4.47 -12.24
C VAL A 55 -2.97 -3.15 -12.78
N VAL A 56 -2.10 -2.19 -13.08
CA VAL A 56 -2.51 -0.90 -13.65
C VAL A 56 -3.14 -1.07 -15.03
N SER A 57 -2.53 -1.86 -15.91
CA SER A 57 -3.11 -2.16 -17.23
C SER A 57 -4.42 -2.93 -17.12
N TYR A 58 -4.55 -3.84 -16.15
CA TYR A 58 -5.81 -4.54 -15.86
C TYR A 58 -6.92 -3.56 -15.45
N ALA A 59 -6.59 -2.60 -14.58
CA ALA A 59 -7.51 -1.54 -14.17
C ALA A 59 -7.95 -0.65 -15.33
N ILE A 60 -7.01 -0.26 -16.21
CA ILE A 60 -7.29 0.57 -17.39
C ILE A 60 -8.19 -0.18 -18.38
N MET A 61 -7.91 -1.45 -18.66
CA MET A 61 -8.76 -2.28 -19.52
C MET A 61 -10.17 -2.44 -18.93
N GLY A 62 -10.27 -2.67 -17.62
CA GLY A 62 -11.55 -2.71 -16.91
C GLY A 62 -12.32 -1.40 -17.04
N ALA A 63 -11.66 -0.25 -16.88
CA ALA A 63 -12.29 1.05 -16.96
C ALA A 63 -12.95 1.27 -18.33
N PHE A 64 -12.22 1.01 -19.43
CA PHE A 64 -12.80 1.10 -20.78
C PHE A 64 -13.95 0.11 -21.01
N ALA A 65 -13.84 -1.11 -20.48
CA ALA A 65 -14.90 -2.11 -20.59
C ALA A 65 -16.19 -1.65 -19.88
N PHE A 66 -16.10 -1.13 -18.66
CA PHE A 66 -17.27 -0.66 -17.93
C PHE A 66 -17.89 0.60 -18.53
N ILE A 67 -17.09 1.53 -19.05
CA ILE A 67 -17.60 2.69 -19.80
C ILE A 67 -18.39 2.20 -21.04
N ALA A 68 -17.90 1.17 -21.74
CA ALA A 68 -18.59 0.63 -22.91
C ALA A 68 -19.91 -0.10 -22.57
N ILE A 69 -19.98 -0.74 -21.40
CA ILE A 69 -21.14 -1.51 -20.95
C ILE A 69 -22.19 -0.59 -20.29
N GLU A 70 -21.78 0.25 -19.36
CA GLU A 70 -22.65 1.08 -18.50
C GLU A 70 -22.76 2.54 -18.97
N GLY A 71 -21.87 3.02 -19.83
CA GLY A 71 -21.89 4.41 -20.32
C GLY A 71 -23.06 4.71 -21.27
N LYS A 72 -23.86 3.70 -21.66
CA LYS A 72 -25.08 3.92 -22.44
C LYS A 72 -26.23 4.27 -21.49
N PRO A 73 -26.85 5.47 -21.63
CA PRO A 73 -27.94 5.86 -20.75
C PRO A 73 -29.17 4.97 -20.96
N GLU A 74 -29.80 4.53 -19.86
CA GLU A 74 -31.17 4.03 -19.92
C GLU A 74 -32.10 5.21 -20.18
N LYS A 75 -32.34 5.48 -21.47
CA LYS A 75 -33.13 6.63 -21.95
C LYS A 75 -34.47 6.79 -21.22
N TRP A 76 -35.08 5.70 -20.79
CA TRP A 76 -36.38 5.72 -20.13
C TRP A 76 -36.31 6.34 -18.72
N MET A 77 -35.21 6.15 -17.99
CA MET A 77 -35.08 6.60 -16.61
C MET A 77 -34.86 8.12 -16.51
N THR A 78 -33.95 8.65 -17.35
CA THR A 78 -33.74 10.10 -17.46
C THR A 78 -35.03 10.80 -17.91
N ASN A 79 -35.73 10.22 -18.88
CA ASN A 79 -37.01 10.76 -19.35
C ASN A 79 -38.07 10.75 -18.24
N GLN A 80 -38.19 9.66 -17.47
CA GLN A 80 -39.18 9.55 -16.41
C GLN A 80 -38.96 10.57 -15.29
N THR A 81 -37.71 10.76 -14.82
CA THR A 81 -37.44 11.77 -13.79
C THR A 81 -37.68 13.19 -14.30
N SER A 82 -37.29 13.49 -15.53
CA SER A 82 -37.58 14.79 -16.16
C SER A 82 -39.08 15.02 -16.36
N ILE A 83 -39.85 13.98 -16.69
CA ILE A 83 -41.32 14.06 -16.79
C ILE A 83 -41.92 14.37 -15.43
N ILE A 84 -41.59 13.61 -14.38
CA ILE A 84 -42.09 13.83 -13.01
C ILE A 84 -41.78 15.24 -12.53
N HIS A 85 -40.54 15.70 -12.77
CA HIS A 85 -40.11 17.05 -12.41
C HIS A 85 -40.91 18.15 -13.15
N ASN A 86 -41.01 18.04 -14.47
CA ASN A 86 -41.71 19.05 -15.27
C ASN A 86 -43.22 19.05 -15.02
N ASP A 87 -43.82 17.88 -14.78
CA ASP A 87 -45.24 17.75 -14.45
C ASP A 87 -45.56 18.39 -13.09
N THR A 88 -44.69 18.17 -12.10
CA THR A 88 -44.79 18.81 -10.77
C THR A 88 -44.69 20.33 -10.89
N ILE A 89 -43.71 20.84 -11.66
CA ILE A 89 -43.56 22.30 -11.87
C ILE A 89 -44.80 22.90 -12.54
N LYS A 90 -45.33 22.24 -13.58
CA LYS A 90 -46.55 22.70 -14.26
C LYS A 90 -47.75 22.73 -13.32
N THR A 91 -47.90 21.70 -12.50
CA THR A 91 -48.98 21.59 -11.52
C THR A 91 -48.88 22.70 -10.46
N LEU A 92 -47.69 22.94 -9.92
CA LEU A 92 -47.42 24.04 -8.98
C LEU A 92 -47.67 25.42 -9.60
N TRP A 93 -47.26 25.61 -10.86
CA TRP A 93 -47.54 26.84 -11.59
C TRP A 93 -49.04 27.07 -11.75
N ASN A 94 -49.79 26.03 -12.11
CA ASN A 94 -51.24 26.08 -12.26
C ASN A 94 -51.95 26.48 -10.96
N TYR A 95 -51.50 25.97 -9.81
CA TYR A 95 -52.00 26.42 -8.50
C TYR A 95 -51.70 27.89 -8.22
N THR A 96 -50.50 28.34 -8.60
CA THR A 96 -50.08 29.74 -8.41
C THR A 96 -50.88 30.71 -9.29
N GLU A 97 -51.28 30.27 -10.48
CA GLU A 97 -52.05 31.08 -11.43
C GLU A 97 -53.55 31.14 -11.09
N HIS A 98 -54.12 30.05 -10.56
CA HIS A 98 -55.57 29.94 -10.33
C HIS A 98 -56.04 30.22 -8.89
N LEU A 99 -55.18 30.09 -7.88
CA LEU A 99 -55.56 30.37 -6.49
C LEU A 99 -55.21 31.81 -6.12
N ASN A 100 -56.26 32.59 -5.84
CA ASN A 100 -56.14 33.99 -5.43
C ASN A 100 -55.46 34.11 -4.04
N VAL A 101 -54.69 35.18 -3.81
CA VAL A 101 -53.89 35.43 -2.58
C VAL A 101 -54.69 35.31 -1.26
N LEU A 102 -56.02 35.38 -1.32
CA LEU A 102 -56.95 35.31 -0.19
C LEU A 102 -57.21 33.88 0.36
N HIS A 103 -56.85 32.80 -0.35
CA HIS A 103 -57.04 31.41 0.10
C HIS A 103 -55.71 30.68 0.36
N LYS A 104 -54.86 31.29 1.21
CA LYS A 104 -53.52 30.80 1.53
C LYS A 104 -53.49 29.36 2.07
N ASP A 105 -54.43 29.00 2.93
CA ASP A 105 -54.42 27.69 3.60
C ASP A 105 -54.69 26.55 2.60
N ARG A 106 -55.64 26.75 1.68
CA ARG A 106 -55.97 25.77 0.65
C ARG A 106 -54.84 25.61 -0.37
N TRP A 107 -54.20 26.72 -0.77
CA TRP A 107 -53.00 26.66 -1.61
C TRP A 107 -51.86 25.90 -0.93
N TYR A 108 -51.67 26.10 0.38
CA TYR A 108 -50.64 25.40 1.14
C TYR A 108 -50.90 23.89 1.20
N GLU A 109 -52.15 23.47 1.42
CA GLU A 109 -52.54 22.05 1.41
C GLU A 109 -52.26 21.39 0.05
N ASP A 110 -52.72 22.01 -1.06
CA ASP A 110 -52.56 21.46 -2.42
C ASP A 110 -51.08 21.36 -2.85
N VAL A 111 -50.29 22.40 -2.54
CA VAL A 111 -48.85 22.42 -2.81
C VAL A 111 -48.12 21.38 -1.97
N ASN A 112 -48.45 21.27 -0.69
CA ASN A 112 -47.80 20.30 0.19
C ASN A 112 -48.12 18.86 -0.21
N GLU A 113 -49.36 18.57 -0.60
CA GLU A 113 -49.76 17.27 -1.13
C GLU A 113 -48.98 16.93 -2.41
N THR A 114 -48.91 17.87 -3.35
CA THR A 114 -48.18 17.69 -4.62
C THR A 114 -46.68 17.49 -4.40
N LEU A 115 -46.08 18.26 -3.50
CA LEU A 115 -44.67 18.09 -3.13
C LEU A 115 -44.43 16.74 -2.44
N PHE A 116 -45.34 16.28 -1.58
CA PHE A 116 -45.24 14.98 -0.94
C PHE A 116 -45.33 13.84 -1.96
N GLN A 117 -46.21 13.94 -2.95
CA GLN A 117 -46.30 12.98 -4.06
C GLN A 117 -45.04 12.99 -4.93
N PHE A 118 -44.49 14.17 -5.24
CA PHE A 118 -43.22 14.30 -5.94
C PHE A 118 -42.07 13.66 -5.16
N GLN A 119 -41.96 13.96 -3.87
CA GLN A 119 -40.94 13.38 -2.98
C GLN A 119 -41.04 11.86 -2.96
N ASN A 120 -42.24 11.29 -2.79
CA ASN A 120 -42.42 9.84 -2.80
C ASN A 120 -42.07 9.23 -4.16
N SER A 121 -42.42 9.90 -5.26
CA SER A 121 -42.09 9.45 -6.62
C SER A 121 -40.58 9.43 -6.85
N ILE A 122 -39.87 10.51 -6.49
CA ILE A 122 -38.41 10.57 -6.59
C ILE A 122 -37.75 9.56 -5.67
N VAL A 123 -38.18 9.46 -4.41
CA VAL A 123 -37.64 8.47 -3.46
C VAL A 123 -37.83 7.05 -3.98
N SER A 124 -38.95 6.76 -4.64
CA SER A 124 -39.15 5.45 -5.28
C SER A 124 -38.13 5.21 -6.39
N VAL A 125 -37.93 6.18 -7.30
CA VAL A 125 -36.96 6.08 -8.41
C VAL A 125 -35.52 5.98 -7.89
N VAL A 126 -35.16 6.74 -6.85
CA VAL A 126 -33.85 6.66 -6.19
C VAL A 126 -33.64 5.28 -5.57
N LYS A 127 -34.65 4.71 -4.90
CA LYS A 127 -34.52 3.39 -4.26
C LYS A 127 -34.52 2.22 -5.23
N THR A 128 -35.38 2.24 -6.23
CA THR A 128 -35.53 1.11 -7.16
C THR A 128 -34.50 1.14 -8.27
N HIS A 129 -34.18 2.34 -8.78
CA HIS A 129 -33.33 2.52 -9.95
C HIS A 129 -32.01 3.23 -9.64
N GLY A 130 -31.86 3.82 -8.45
CA GLY A 130 -30.58 4.39 -8.02
C GLY A 130 -30.24 5.73 -8.65
N TYR A 131 -31.26 6.50 -9.03
CA TYR A 131 -31.08 7.84 -9.61
C TYR A 131 -30.35 8.77 -8.63
N ASP A 132 -29.26 9.38 -9.08
CA ASP A 132 -28.41 10.26 -8.27
C ASP A 132 -28.38 11.71 -8.78
N GLY A 133 -29.23 12.04 -9.77
CA GLY A 133 -29.30 13.38 -10.36
C GLY A 133 -28.19 13.70 -11.37
N ARG A 134 -27.22 12.81 -11.56
CA ARG A 134 -26.13 12.98 -12.53
C ARG A 134 -26.47 12.26 -13.84
N THR A 135 -25.92 12.76 -14.93
CA THR A 135 -26.02 12.07 -16.22
C THR A 135 -25.16 10.80 -16.21
N HIS A 136 -25.54 9.79 -16.98
CA HIS A 136 -24.76 8.54 -17.07
C HIS A 136 -23.31 8.78 -17.55
N GLU A 137 -23.10 9.80 -18.38
CA GLU A 137 -21.78 10.20 -18.87
C GLU A 137 -20.93 10.88 -17.78
N GLU A 138 -21.55 11.58 -16.83
CA GLU A 138 -20.88 12.13 -15.65
C GLU A 138 -20.52 11.04 -14.63
N VAL A 139 -21.35 10.00 -14.51
CA VAL A 139 -21.14 8.88 -13.59
C VAL A 139 -20.03 7.94 -14.11
N TRP A 140 -20.09 7.51 -15.37
CA TRP A 140 -19.14 6.57 -15.97
C TRP A 140 -18.07 7.26 -16.84
N ASN A 141 -17.34 8.20 -16.26
CA ASN A 141 -16.15 8.79 -16.89
C ASN A 141 -14.89 7.92 -16.68
N PHE A 142 -13.81 8.17 -17.42
CA PHE A 142 -12.60 7.33 -17.36
C PHE A 142 -11.97 7.24 -15.96
N PRO A 143 -11.67 8.36 -15.26
CA PRO A 143 -11.09 8.29 -13.93
C PRO A 143 -12.01 7.67 -12.86
N ALA A 144 -13.33 7.93 -12.94
CA ALA A 144 -14.32 7.30 -12.08
C ALA A 144 -14.39 5.78 -12.29
N SER A 145 -14.40 5.34 -13.55
CA SER A 145 -14.39 3.93 -13.91
C SER A 145 -13.10 3.22 -13.49
N LEU A 146 -11.96 3.93 -13.55
CA LEU A 146 -10.68 3.44 -13.04
C LEU A 146 -10.72 3.25 -11.51
N MET A 147 -11.31 4.21 -10.79
CA MET A 147 -11.52 4.10 -9.34
C MET A 147 -12.50 2.98 -8.96
N PHE A 148 -13.57 2.80 -9.73
CA PHE A 148 -14.47 1.66 -9.58
C PHE A 148 -13.70 0.34 -9.74
N CYS A 149 -12.96 0.18 -10.85
CA CYS A 149 -12.13 -0.99 -11.10
C CYS A 149 -11.14 -1.27 -9.97
N LEU A 150 -10.42 -0.23 -9.52
CA LEU A 150 -9.53 -0.29 -8.36
C LEU A 150 -10.28 -0.82 -7.14
N SER A 151 -11.42 -0.22 -6.80
CA SER A 151 -12.18 -0.58 -5.60
C SER A 151 -12.65 -2.05 -5.59
N VAL A 152 -12.96 -2.61 -6.76
CA VAL A 152 -13.39 -4.01 -6.93
C VAL A 152 -12.24 -4.98 -6.67
N PHE A 153 -11.11 -4.86 -7.39
CA PHE A 153 -10.02 -5.84 -7.22
C PHE A 153 -9.23 -5.65 -5.93
N THR A 154 -9.20 -4.43 -5.37
CA THR A 154 -8.54 -4.15 -4.08
C THR A 154 -9.38 -4.55 -2.87
N MET A 155 -10.67 -4.84 -3.10
CA MET A 155 -11.68 -5.17 -2.08
C MET A 155 -11.95 -4.00 -1.13
N ILE A 156 -11.88 -2.76 -1.62
CA ILE A 156 -12.31 -1.58 -0.85
C ILE A 156 -13.82 -1.41 -0.97
N GLY A 157 -14.36 -1.45 -2.19
CA GLY A 157 -15.80 -1.44 -2.44
C GLY A 157 -16.56 -0.21 -1.92
N TYR A 158 -16.21 1.00 -2.36
CA TYR A 158 -16.84 2.25 -1.89
C TYR A 158 -18.38 2.31 -2.05
N GLY A 159 -18.99 1.53 -2.96
CA GLY A 159 -20.45 1.42 -3.06
C GLY A 159 -21.20 2.63 -3.64
N HIS A 160 -20.59 3.82 -3.73
CA HIS A 160 -21.20 5.02 -4.34
C HIS A 160 -21.43 4.89 -5.86
N MET A 161 -20.72 3.98 -6.52
CA MET A 161 -20.81 3.70 -7.95
C MET A 161 -20.94 2.20 -8.17
N THR A 162 -22.04 1.77 -8.79
CA THR A 162 -22.35 0.35 -9.02
C THR A 162 -22.95 0.15 -10.40
N PRO A 163 -22.62 -0.97 -11.08
CA PRO A 163 -23.19 -1.30 -12.37
C PRO A 163 -24.69 -1.58 -12.23
N ARG A 164 -25.50 -0.98 -13.09
CA ARG A 164 -26.95 -1.14 -13.07
C ARG A 164 -27.42 -2.21 -14.06
N THR A 165 -26.72 -2.34 -15.19
CA THR A 165 -27.07 -3.31 -16.21
C THR A 165 -26.77 -4.74 -15.76
N ASP A 166 -27.57 -5.71 -16.21
CA ASP A 166 -27.33 -7.11 -15.90
C ASP A 166 -25.98 -7.60 -16.45
N TRP A 167 -25.58 -7.09 -17.62
CA TRP A 167 -24.26 -7.34 -18.20
C TRP A 167 -23.12 -6.74 -17.37
N GLY A 168 -23.30 -5.53 -16.82
CA GLY A 168 -22.31 -4.92 -15.92
C GLY A 168 -22.16 -5.68 -14.61
N LYS A 169 -23.25 -6.23 -14.06
CA LYS A 169 -23.20 -7.11 -12.88
C LYS A 169 -22.40 -8.39 -13.17
N ILE A 170 -22.69 -9.07 -14.28
CA ILE A 170 -21.95 -10.27 -14.71
C ILE A 170 -20.47 -9.94 -14.96
N ALA A 171 -20.18 -8.85 -15.67
CA ALA A 171 -18.83 -8.39 -15.94
C ALA A 171 -18.06 -8.11 -14.64
N THR A 172 -18.70 -7.52 -13.64
CA THR A 172 -18.09 -7.25 -12.32
C THR A 172 -17.71 -8.53 -11.59
N ILE A 173 -18.55 -9.56 -11.64
CA ILE A 173 -18.24 -10.87 -11.04
C ILE A 173 -17.01 -11.47 -11.71
N LEU A 174 -16.97 -11.52 -13.05
CA LEU A 174 -15.83 -12.06 -13.80
C LEU A 174 -14.56 -11.25 -13.56
N TYR A 175 -14.68 -9.92 -13.53
CA TYR A 175 -13.58 -9.00 -13.27
C TYR A 175 -13.01 -9.17 -11.86
N ALA A 176 -13.86 -9.40 -10.85
CA ALA A 176 -13.42 -9.66 -9.48
C ALA A 176 -12.70 -11.01 -9.34
N VAL A 177 -13.21 -12.07 -9.99
CA VAL A 177 -12.62 -13.42 -9.95
C VAL A 177 -11.18 -13.43 -10.46
N LEU A 178 -10.86 -12.67 -11.51
CA LEU A 178 -9.50 -12.56 -12.05
C LEU A 178 -8.67 -11.47 -11.35
N GLY A 179 -9.31 -10.35 -11.01
CA GLY A 179 -8.65 -9.18 -10.44
C GLY A 179 -8.16 -9.40 -9.01
N ILE A 180 -8.95 -10.06 -8.16
CA ILE A 180 -8.61 -10.28 -6.74
C ILE A 180 -7.34 -11.14 -6.59
N PRO A 181 -7.19 -12.32 -7.25
CA PRO A 181 -5.97 -13.11 -7.19
C PRO A 181 -4.75 -12.34 -7.70
N LEU A 182 -4.90 -11.62 -8.82
CA LEU A 182 -3.85 -10.78 -9.37
C LEU A 182 -3.40 -9.70 -8.38
N TYR A 183 -4.35 -9.03 -7.73
CA TYR A 183 -4.08 -8.05 -6.70
C TYR A 183 -3.40 -8.66 -5.48
N ILE A 184 -3.78 -9.86 -5.05
CA ILE A 184 -3.12 -10.55 -3.92
C ILE A 184 -1.64 -10.81 -4.24
N VAL A 185 -1.32 -11.24 -5.47
CA VAL A 185 0.07 -11.42 -5.92
C VAL A 185 0.83 -10.10 -5.85
N TYR A 186 0.24 -9.02 -6.34
CA TYR A 186 0.81 -7.67 -6.22
C TYR A 186 1.01 -7.25 -4.75
N PHE A 187 -0.01 -7.40 -3.91
CA PHE A 187 -0.01 -7.02 -2.50
C PHE A 187 1.10 -7.75 -1.74
N MET A 188 1.20 -9.07 -1.89
CA MET A 188 2.24 -9.87 -1.26
C MET A 188 3.65 -9.56 -1.79
N GLY A 189 3.77 -9.26 -3.09
CA GLY A 189 5.02 -8.88 -3.73
C GLY A 189 5.54 -7.54 -3.23
N MET A 190 4.70 -6.51 -3.31
CA MET A 190 5.02 -5.14 -2.87
C MET A 190 5.37 -5.06 -1.39
N GLY A 191 4.63 -5.79 -0.52
CA GLY A 191 4.95 -5.81 0.91
C GLY A 191 6.37 -6.30 1.20
N ARG A 192 6.85 -7.33 0.49
CA ARG A 192 8.23 -7.82 0.61
C ARG A 192 9.25 -6.83 0.10
N VAL A 193 8.94 -6.13 -0.99
CA VAL A 193 9.82 -5.09 -1.55
C VAL A 193 10.01 -3.98 -0.54
N PHE A 194 8.90 -3.38 -0.11
CA PHE A 194 8.94 -2.26 0.82
C PHE A 194 9.57 -2.65 2.15
N ALA A 195 9.32 -3.87 2.66
CA ALA A 195 9.99 -4.36 3.85
C ALA A 195 11.51 -4.45 3.70
N LYS A 196 12.00 -4.92 2.54
CA LYS A 196 13.45 -4.94 2.23
C LYS A 196 14.01 -3.54 2.07
N SER A 197 13.32 -2.65 1.35
CA SER A 197 13.68 -1.24 1.19
C SER A 197 13.78 -0.55 2.54
N PHE A 198 12.82 -0.80 3.42
CA PHE A 198 12.77 -0.20 4.75
C PHE A 198 13.90 -0.71 5.65
N LYS A 199 14.15 -2.03 5.69
CA LYS A 199 15.30 -2.61 6.39
C LYS A 199 16.62 -2.04 5.87
N PHE A 200 16.75 -1.85 4.55
CA PHE A 200 17.92 -1.25 3.94
C PHE A 200 18.09 0.23 4.32
N LEU A 201 17.01 1.02 4.24
CA LEU A 201 17.01 2.43 4.61
C LEU A 201 17.36 2.60 6.09
N TYR A 202 16.75 1.80 6.96
CA TYR A 202 17.02 1.81 8.40
C TYR A 202 18.48 1.50 8.71
N ARG A 203 19.06 0.47 8.07
CA ARG A 203 20.49 0.13 8.19
C ARG A 203 21.39 1.27 7.72
N THR A 204 21.02 1.92 6.62
CA THR A 204 21.78 3.04 6.04
C THR A 204 21.77 4.23 7.00
N MET A 205 20.59 4.60 7.50
CA MET A 205 20.42 5.66 8.50
C MET A 205 21.23 5.38 9.77
N TYR A 206 21.13 4.16 10.32
CA TYR A 206 21.87 3.77 11.52
C TYR A 206 23.40 3.83 11.32
N LYS A 207 23.90 3.35 10.17
CA LYS A 207 25.32 3.47 9.82
C LYS A 207 25.76 4.93 9.68
N CYS A 208 24.97 5.78 9.04
CA CYS A 208 25.29 7.21 8.92
C CYS A 208 25.35 7.92 10.28
N ILE A 209 24.41 7.63 11.19
CA ILE A 209 24.39 8.18 12.54
C ILE A 209 25.60 7.67 13.36
N LYS A 210 25.90 6.37 13.30
CA LYS A 210 27.04 5.78 14.03
C LYS A 210 28.39 6.24 13.49
N THR A 211 28.54 6.41 12.17
CA THR A 211 29.76 6.98 11.57
C THR A 211 29.94 8.44 11.97
N LYS A 212 28.86 9.21 12.17
CA LYS A 212 28.94 10.59 12.69
C LYS A 212 29.40 10.61 14.16
N ASN A 213 29.00 9.62 14.96
CA ASN A 213 29.43 9.48 16.36
C ASN A 213 30.85 8.90 16.53
N LYS A 214 31.30 8.05 15.60
CA LYS A 214 32.65 7.46 15.61
C LYS A 214 33.77 8.46 15.28
N ASN A 215 33.43 9.65 14.79
CA ASN A 215 34.39 10.75 14.62
C ASN A 215 34.73 11.47 15.95
N ILE A 216 34.13 11.06 17.09
CA ILE A 216 34.36 11.65 18.42
C ILE A 216 35.11 10.68 19.37
N GLU A 217 35.07 9.37 19.13
CA GLU A 217 35.81 8.36 19.91
C GLU A 217 36.77 7.61 18.99
N GLU A 218 38.02 8.05 19.04
CA GLU A 218 39.15 7.63 18.23
C GLU A 218 39.51 6.13 18.33
N THR A 219 40.18 5.67 17.27
CA THR A 219 41.35 4.78 17.29
C THR A 219 41.25 3.42 18.04
N GLU A 220 41.69 2.38 17.31
CA GLU A 220 42.06 1.04 17.77
C GLU A 220 41.03 -0.11 17.71
N LEU A 221 41.53 -1.18 17.08
CA LEU A 221 41.16 -2.60 17.13
C LEU A 221 40.06 -3.16 16.20
N ASN A 222 40.61 -3.98 15.29
CA ASN A 222 40.11 -5.22 14.69
C ASN A 222 39.18 -5.18 13.47
N GLU A 223 39.78 -5.57 12.34
CA GLU A 223 39.17 -6.34 11.25
C GLU A 223 38.59 -7.67 11.78
N GLY A 224 37.45 -7.59 12.47
CA GLY A 224 36.57 -8.72 12.69
C GLY A 224 35.52 -8.77 11.58
N GLN A 225 35.29 -9.94 10.99
CA GLN A 225 34.19 -10.18 10.06
C GLN A 225 32.88 -9.62 10.63
N TRP A 226 32.31 -8.62 9.96
CA TRP A 226 31.02 -8.05 10.33
C TRP A 226 29.92 -9.07 9.96
N GLU A 227 29.54 -9.94 10.89
CA GLU A 227 28.20 -10.52 10.83
C GLU A 227 27.21 -9.36 11.00
N GLU A 228 26.48 -9.03 9.94
CA GLU A 228 25.48 -7.98 10.00
C GLU A 228 24.47 -8.34 11.10
N PRO A 229 24.31 -7.53 12.17
CA PRO A 229 23.28 -7.81 13.15
C PRO A 229 21.94 -7.88 12.41
N ALA A 230 21.17 -8.93 12.67
CA ALA A 230 19.80 -9.01 12.22
C ALA A 230 19.03 -7.90 12.94
N ILE A 231 19.06 -6.69 12.39
CA ILE A 231 18.33 -5.56 12.92
C ILE A 231 16.85 -5.90 12.75
N ILE A 232 16.24 -6.34 13.85
CA ILE A 232 14.80 -6.48 14.00
C ILE A 232 14.29 -5.05 13.98
N VAL A 233 13.76 -4.64 12.83
CA VAL A 233 13.15 -3.32 12.71
C VAL A 233 11.96 -3.31 13.66
N PRO A 234 11.91 -2.40 14.65
CA PRO A 234 10.80 -2.35 15.58
C PRO A 234 9.49 -2.17 14.82
N SER A 235 8.46 -2.93 15.18
CA SER A 235 7.11 -2.75 14.64
C SER A 235 6.60 -1.31 14.86
N THR A 236 7.08 -0.62 15.91
CA THR A 236 6.83 0.81 16.17
C THR A 236 7.32 1.73 15.05
N ALA A 237 8.40 1.41 14.35
CA ALA A 237 8.90 2.21 13.23
C ALA A 237 7.95 2.16 12.02
N CYS A 238 7.22 1.05 11.85
CA CYS A 238 6.22 0.90 10.79
C CYS A 238 5.00 1.79 11.05
N ILE A 239 4.58 1.89 12.31
CA ILE A 239 3.47 2.76 12.73
C ILE A 239 3.79 4.22 12.38
N TRP A 240 5.01 4.69 12.64
CA TRP A 240 5.43 6.05 12.27
C TRP A 240 5.39 6.30 10.77
N VAL A 241 5.82 5.33 9.94
CA VAL A 241 5.72 5.44 8.48
C VAL A 241 4.27 5.53 8.03
N MET A 242 3.38 4.73 8.62
CA MET A 242 1.94 4.78 8.31
C MET A 242 1.31 6.11 8.73
N ILE A 243 1.65 6.63 9.91
CA ILE A 243 1.18 7.95 10.36
C ILE A 243 1.65 9.04 9.41
N PHE A 244 2.93 9.06 9.05
CA PHE A 244 3.48 10.03 8.09
C PHE A 244 2.76 9.97 6.74
N TYR A 245 2.54 8.75 6.23
CA TYR A 245 1.84 8.53 4.98
C TYR A 245 0.39 9.02 5.04
N MET A 246 -0.34 8.70 6.11
CA MET A 246 -1.71 9.18 6.34
C MET A 246 -1.76 10.70 6.45
N THR A 247 -0.85 11.33 7.21
CA THR A 247 -0.82 12.81 7.33
C THR A 247 -0.58 13.50 5.98
N THR A 248 0.24 12.89 5.11
CA THR A 248 0.48 13.38 3.75
C THR A 248 -0.79 13.31 2.92
N GLY A 249 -1.53 12.20 2.99
CA GLY A 249 -2.85 12.07 2.35
C GLY A 249 -3.85 13.09 2.89
N THR A 250 -3.92 13.28 4.21
CA THR A 250 -4.82 14.24 4.84
C THR A 250 -4.62 15.67 4.33
N ILE A 251 -3.37 16.13 4.27
CA ILE A 251 -3.04 17.48 3.78
C ILE A 251 -3.39 17.59 2.28
N MET A 252 -3.01 16.58 1.48
CA MET A 252 -3.28 16.57 0.05
C MET A 252 -4.77 16.66 -0.28
N PHE A 253 -5.61 15.82 0.35
CA PHE A 253 -7.05 15.81 0.07
C PHE A 253 -7.80 17.00 0.68
N ALA A 254 -7.34 17.54 1.82
CA ALA A 254 -7.93 18.74 2.41
C ALA A 254 -7.82 19.94 1.46
N GLU A 255 -6.65 20.14 0.85
CA GLU A 255 -6.42 21.25 -0.09
C GLU A 255 -7.12 21.01 -1.44
N TRP A 256 -7.16 19.78 -1.95
CA TRP A 256 -7.69 19.51 -3.29
C TRP A 256 -9.21 19.47 -3.38
N GLU A 257 -9.87 18.91 -2.37
CA GLU A 257 -11.32 18.75 -2.33
C GLU A 257 -11.99 19.78 -1.42
N SER A 258 -11.20 20.69 -0.83
CA SER A 258 -11.67 21.68 0.16
C SER A 258 -12.39 21.03 1.34
N TRP A 259 -11.98 19.81 1.70
CA TRP A 259 -12.52 19.07 2.83
C TRP A 259 -11.85 19.50 4.14
N SER A 260 -12.58 19.35 5.25
CA SER A 260 -11.99 19.40 6.60
C SER A 260 -10.83 18.40 6.72
N TYR A 261 -9.74 18.81 7.39
CA TYR A 261 -8.63 17.90 7.74
C TYR A 261 -9.12 16.60 8.40
N LEU A 262 -10.19 16.65 9.20
CA LEU A 262 -10.78 15.45 9.81
C LEU A 262 -11.39 14.52 8.76
N ASN A 263 -12.15 15.07 7.80
CA ASN A 263 -12.80 14.30 6.73
C ASN A 263 -11.74 13.70 5.79
N SER A 264 -10.69 14.45 5.47
CA SER A 264 -9.56 13.95 4.65
C SER A 264 -8.77 12.84 5.34
N CYS A 265 -8.58 12.96 6.66
CA CYS A 265 -7.95 11.90 7.47
C CYS A 265 -8.84 10.65 7.52
N TYR A 266 -10.13 10.84 7.77
CA TYR A 266 -11.12 9.77 7.78
C TYR A 266 -11.20 9.04 6.44
N PHE A 267 -11.23 9.76 5.32
CA PHE A 267 -11.17 9.17 3.97
C PHE A 267 -9.89 8.36 3.77
N SER A 268 -8.74 8.92 4.13
CA SER A 268 -7.44 8.26 3.98
C SER A 268 -7.37 6.96 4.78
N PHE A 269 -7.84 6.99 6.03
CA PHE A 269 -7.86 5.82 6.91
C PHE A 269 -8.82 4.74 6.41
N THR A 270 -10.08 5.09 6.14
CA THR A 270 -11.12 4.13 5.73
C THR A 270 -10.81 3.47 4.38
N SER A 271 -10.19 4.22 3.46
CA SER A 271 -9.75 3.70 2.15
C SER A 271 -8.58 2.72 2.29
N LEU A 272 -7.56 3.08 3.06
CA LEU A 272 -6.38 2.23 3.28
C LEU A 272 -6.73 0.97 4.10
N ALA A 273 -7.58 1.11 5.12
CA ALA A 273 -8.07 -0.01 5.91
C ALA A 273 -9.01 -0.96 5.15
N LYS A 274 -9.38 -0.61 3.90
CA LYS A 274 -10.35 -1.33 3.06
C LYS A 274 -11.75 -1.42 3.68
N ILE A 275 -12.12 -0.42 4.48
CA ILE A 275 -13.48 -0.28 5.00
C ILE A 275 -14.38 0.27 3.88
N GLY A 276 -13.89 1.27 3.16
CA GLY A 276 -14.52 1.76 1.93
C GLY A 276 -15.96 2.24 2.13
N ILE A 277 -16.21 3.14 3.08
CA ILE A 277 -17.57 3.65 3.37
C ILE A 277 -18.16 4.40 2.16
N GLY A 278 -17.31 5.12 1.42
CA GLY A 278 -17.68 5.75 0.14
C GLY A 278 -18.55 7.00 0.24
N ASP A 279 -18.67 7.55 1.44
CA ASP A 279 -19.23 8.87 1.74
C ASP A 279 -18.33 10.01 1.23
N PHE A 280 -17.02 9.83 1.32
CA PHE A 280 -16.02 10.72 0.73
C PHE A 280 -15.24 9.99 -0.36
N VAL A 281 -15.24 10.53 -1.58
CA VAL A 281 -14.39 10.06 -2.69
C VAL A 281 -13.95 11.28 -3.51
N PRO A 282 -12.64 11.52 -3.66
CA PRO A 282 -12.14 12.69 -4.37
C PRO A 282 -12.53 12.62 -5.84
N GLY A 283 -12.79 13.77 -6.47
CA GLY A 283 -13.19 13.87 -7.87
C GLY A 283 -14.66 13.49 -8.18
N PHE A 284 -15.45 13.10 -7.18
CA PHE A 284 -16.90 12.85 -7.35
C PHE A 284 -17.80 13.97 -6.79
N GLY A 285 -17.23 14.93 -6.04
CA GLY A 285 -17.97 15.93 -5.25
C GLY A 285 -18.39 17.22 -5.96
N GLY A 286 -18.25 17.32 -7.28
CA GLY A 286 -18.66 18.53 -8.00
C GLY A 286 -20.17 18.62 -8.20
N VAL A 287 -20.92 19.15 -7.22
CA VAL A 287 -22.33 19.57 -7.36
C VAL A 287 -22.51 20.66 -8.43
N TYR A 288 -21.41 21.30 -8.86
CA TYR A 288 -21.35 22.15 -10.04
C TYR A 288 -20.44 21.47 -11.05
N GLY A 289 -21.04 20.83 -12.05
CA GLY A 289 -20.39 20.04 -13.09
C GLY A 289 -19.47 20.86 -14.00
N THR A 290 -18.33 21.30 -13.49
CA THR A 290 -17.19 21.63 -14.33
C THR A 290 -16.21 20.46 -14.24
N ALA A 291 -16.35 19.53 -15.17
CA ALA A 291 -15.32 18.56 -15.50
C ALA A 291 -14.11 19.31 -16.08
N THR A 292 -13.36 20.00 -15.22
CA THR A 292 -12.08 20.60 -15.58
C THR A 292 -11.02 19.50 -15.63
N GLU A 293 -9.98 19.69 -16.43
CA GLU A 293 -8.81 18.80 -16.51
C GLU A 293 -8.22 18.47 -15.12
N ASP A 294 -8.40 19.38 -14.15
CA ASP A 294 -8.02 19.21 -12.74
C ASP A 294 -8.73 18.04 -12.04
N SER A 295 -9.97 17.71 -12.39
CA SER A 295 -10.68 16.59 -11.75
C SER A 295 -10.08 15.23 -12.15
N GLN A 296 -9.66 15.10 -13.41
CA GLN A 296 -9.05 13.86 -13.91
C GLN A 296 -7.69 13.60 -13.27
N THR A 297 -6.88 14.66 -13.09
CA THR A 297 -5.55 14.54 -12.46
C THR A 297 -5.66 14.19 -10.98
N LYS A 298 -6.63 14.77 -10.25
CA LYS A 298 -6.91 14.44 -8.84
C LYS A 298 -7.22 12.95 -8.64
N LEU A 299 -8.05 12.37 -9.51
CA LEU A 299 -8.44 10.96 -9.45
C LEU A 299 -7.27 10.01 -9.78
N ILE A 300 -6.44 10.35 -10.76
CA ILE A 300 -5.23 9.56 -11.08
C ILE A 300 -4.26 9.57 -9.91
N ILE A 301 -4.05 10.74 -9.28
CA ILE A 301 -3.16 10.82 -8.12
C ILE A 301 -3.75 10.05 -6.92
N ASN A 302 -5.07 10.10 -6.71
CA ASN A 302 -5.73 9.26 -5.71
C ASN A 302 -5.50 7.75 -5.99
N PHE A 303 -5.63 7.31 -7.24
CA PHE A 303 -5.34 5.93 -7.64
C PHE A 303 -3.89 5.54 -7.31
N MET A 304 -2.93 6.40 -7.63
CA MET A 304 -1.51 6.17 -7.30
C MET A 304 -1.25 6.17 -5.79
N TYR A 305 -1.89 7.08 -5.05
CA TYR A 305 -1.86 7.12 -3.59
C TYR A 305 -2.34 5.77 -3.05
N LEU A 306 -3.56 5.32 -3.38
CA LEU A 306 -4.09 4.05 -2.89
C LEU A 306 -3.21 2.85 -3.23
N LEU A 307 -2.61 2.77 -4.43
CA LEU A 307 -1.68 1.69 -4.77
C LEU A 307 -0.42 1.68 -3.89
N ILE A 308 0.20 2.84 -3.67
CA ILE A 308 1.39 2.95 -2.80
C ILE A 308 1.02 2.64 -1.35
N GLY A 309 -0.09 3.18 -0.86
CA GLY A 309 -0.58 2.96 0.49
C GLY A 309 -0.88 1.49 0.78
N MET A 310 -1.45 0.78 -0.21
CA MET A 310 -1.65 -0.67 -0.13
C MET A 310 -0.32 -1.43 -0.03
N GLY A 311 0.72 -0.99 -0.74
CA GLY A 311 2.06 -1.53 -0.58
C GLY A 311 2.63 -1.31 0.83
N LEU A 312 2.39 -0.14 1.44
CA LEU A 312 2.84 0.17 2.81
C LEU A 312 2.11 -0.67 3.86
N ILE A 313 0.80 -0.89 3.70
CA ILE A 313 0.04 -1.81 4.55
C ILE A 313 0.55 -3.23 4.39
N ALA A 314 0.82 -3.68 3.16
CA ALA A 314 1.38 -4.99 2.90
C ALA A 314 2.77 -5.17 3.55
N MET A 315 3.58 -4.11 3.58
CA MET A 315 4.86 -4.09 4.30
C MET A 315 4.63 -4.29 5.80
N CYS A 316 3.73 -3.51 6.39
CA CYS A 316 3.39 -3.62 7.81
C CYS A 316 2.90 -5.04 8.14
N TYR A 317 2.00 -5.60 7.33
CA TYR A 317 1.52 -6.97 7.45
C TYR A 317 2.68 -7.98 7.38
N THR A 318 3.60 -7.82 6.44
CA THR A 318 4.75 -8.73 6.27
C THR A 318 5.66 -8.69 7.49
N LEU A 319 5.98 -7.50 8.00
CA LEU A 319 6.85 -7.32 9.17
C LEU A 319 6.18 -7.81 10.46
N MET A 320 4.91 -7.50 10.67
CA MET A 320 4.14 -8.02 11.80
C MET A 320 4.03 -9.55 11.77
N LYS A 321 3.78 -10.12 10.58
CA LYS A 321 3.76 -11.58 10.39
C LYS A 321 5.10 -12.21 10.74
N GLU A 322 6.22 -11.64 10.31
CA GLU A 322 7.56 -12.12 10.68
C GLU A 322 7.74 -12.13 12.21
N GLU A 323 7.37 -11.05 12.90
CA GLU A 323 7.48 -10.93 14.35
C GLU A 323 6.59 -11.95 15.10
N ILE A 324 5.33 -12.07 14.70
CA ILE A 324 4.37 -12.99 15.31
C ILE A 324 4.80 -14.45 15.10
N MET A 325 5.24 -14.80 13.88
CA MET A 325 5.72 -16.16 13.59
C MET A 325 6.96 -16.52 14.40
N LEU A 326 7.82 -15.56 14.73
CA LEU A 326 8.95 -15.78 15.62
C LEU A 326 8.49 -16.05 17.06
N LYS A 327 7.61 -15.21 17.60
CA LYS A 327 7.05 -15.39 18.96
C LYS A 327 6.32 -16.74 19.09
N LEU A 328 5.53 -17.12 18.09
CA LEU A 328 4.84 -18.42 18.06
C LEU A 328 5.82 -19.60 18.02
N ARG A 329 6.94 -19.49 17.29
CA ARG A 329 7.98 -20.53 17.31
C ARG A 329 8.60 -20.66 18.69
N THR A 330 8.97 -19.55 19.32
CA THR A 330 9.53 -19.57 20.69
C THR A 330 8.57 -20.21 21.68
N LEU A 331 7.29 -19.80 21.66
CA LEU A 331 6.25 -20.41 22.49
C LEU A 331 6.08 -21.91 22.22
N LYS A 332 6.14 -22.35 20.96
CA LYS A 332 6.08 -23.77 20.60
C LYS A 332 7.24 -24.56 21.20
N TYR A 333 8.46 -23.99 21.21
CA TYR A 333 9.62 -24.63 21.84
C TYR A 333 9.48 -24.70 23.35
N GLU A 334 9.06 -23.61 24.00
CA GLU A 334 8.82 -23.60 25.46
C GLU A 334 7.73 -24.57 25.88
N PHE A 335 6.65 -24.68 25.09
CA PHE A 335 5.58 -25.64 25.33
C PHE A 335 6.08 -27.08 25.20
N LYS A 336 6.86 -27.39 24.15
CA LYS A 336 7.45 -28.72 23.96
C LYS A 336 8.42 -29.07 25.10
N GLU A 337 9.24 -28.11 25.55
CA GLU A 337 10.16 -28.27 26.67
C GLU A 337 9.40 -28.56 27.97
N LYS A 338 8.35 -27.78 28.30
CA LYS A 338 7.52 -28.02 29.48
C LYS A 338 6.74 -29.33 29.42
N LEU A 339 6.24 -29.70 28.24
CA LEU A 339 5.54 -30.98 28.04
C LEU A 339 6.48 -32.16 28.22
N PHE A 340 7.72 -32.07 27.72
CA PHE A 340 8.76 -33.07 27.93
C PHE A 340 9.07 -33.22 29.43
N PHE A 341 9.31 -32.12 30.15
CA PHE A 341 9.54 -32.16 31.60
C PHE A 341 8.35 -32.73 32.39
N CYS A 342 7.11 -32.45 31.97
CA CYS A 342 5.91 -33.01 32.58
C CYS A 342 5.80 -34.52 32.33
N GLY A 343 6.08 -34.98 31.10
CA GLY A 343 6.09 -36.39 30.73
C GLY A 343 7.16 -37.21 31.46
N VAL A 344 8.36 -36.64 31.64
CA VAL A 344 9.42 -37.24 32.48
C VAL A 344 8.98 -37.32 33.95
N LYS A 345 8.36 -36.28 34.51
CA LYS A 345 7.85 -36.28 35.90
C LYS A 345 6.70 -37.28 36.13
N LEU A 346 5.89 -37.54 35.11
CA LEU A 346 4.77 -38.49 35.16
C LEU A 346 5.19 -39.94 34.86
N GLY A 347 6.49 -40.21 34.63
CA GLY A 347 7.00 -41.55 34.34
C GLY A 347 6.59 -42.10 32.98
N LEU A 348 6.09 -41.25 32.07
CA LEU A 348 5.64 -41.63 30.72
C LEU A 348 6.78 -41.69 29.69
N TYR A 349 7.95 -41.12 30.01
CA TYR A 349 9.12 -41.11 29.15
C TYR A 349 10.31 -41.72 29.91
N VAL A 350 10.83 -42.85 29.41
CA VAL A 350 12.10 -43.42 29.88
C VAL A 350 13.23 -42.57 29.33
N ASP A 351 14.18 -42.22 30.20
CA ASP A 351 15.33 -41.36 29.94
C ASP A 351 16.28 -42.01 28.92
N ASP A 352 15.97 -41.87 27.64
CA ASP A 352 16.96 -42.05 26.58
C ASP A 352 17.60 -40.68 26.32
N GLN A 353 18.93 -40.60 26.46
CA GLN A 353 19.78 -39.40 26.45
C GLN A 353 19.79 -38.59 25.14
N SER A 354 18.68 -38.45 24.42
CA SER A 354 18.55 -37.49 23.32
C SER A 354 18.11 -36.12 23.87
N TYR A 355 19.09 -35.28 24.20
CA TYR A 355 18.86 -33.87 24.51
C TYR A 355 17.98 -33.20 23.43
N PRO A 356 16.98 -32.37 23.80
CA PRO A 356 16.25 -31.59 22.83
C PRO A 356 17.20 -30.64 22.11
N GLU A 357 17.05 -30.52 20.78
CA GLU A 357 17.84 -29.60 19.95
C GLU A 357 17.89 -28.18 20.55
N PRO A 358 19.02 -27.46 20.40
CA PRO A 358 19.20 -26.17 21.03
C PRO A 358 18.13 -25.17 20.55
N ARG A 359 17.62 -24.36 21.49
CA ARG A 359 16.72 -23.22 21.21
C ARG A 359 17.27 -22.41 20.04
N PRO A 360 16.42 -21.94 19.10
CA PRO A 360 16.86 -20.95 18.12
C PRO A 360 17.22 -19.68 18.89
N GLN A 361 18.52 -19.45 19.06
CA GLN A 361 19.03 -18.27 19.75
C GLN A 361 18.67 -17.02 18.94
N LEU A 362 18.26 -15.96 19.63
CA LEU A 362 18.04 -14.64 19.04
C LEU A 362 19.36 -14.01 18.52
N HIS A 363 20.51 -14.65 18.76
CA HIS A 363 21.82 -14.33 18.21
C HIS A 363 22.63 -15.63 18.09
N GLY A 364 23.29 -15.86 16.96
CA GLY A 364 24.31 -16.89 16.81
C GLY A 364 23.82 -18.18 16.15
N ARG A 365 24.26 -18.39 14.91
CA ARG A 365 24.07 -19.64 14.15
C ARG A 365 25.00 -20.71 14.74
N THR A 366 24.45 -21.87 15.08
CA THR A 366 25.19 -23.06 15.51
C THR A 366 26.22 -23.48 14.46
N LYS A 367 27.52 -23.50 14.84
CA LYS A 367 28.57 -24.14 14.05
C LYS A 367 28.41 -25.65 14.14
N SER A 368 28.22 -26.31 13.00
CA SER A 368 28.36 -27.75 12.84
C SER A 368 29.79 -28.17 13.17
N VAL A 369 30.02 -28.74 14.35
CA VAL A 369 31.26 -29.42 14.70
C VAL A 369 31.31 -30.74 13.93
N ARG A 370 32.03 -30.75 12.81
CA ARG A 370 32.34 -31.96 12.05
C ARG A 370 33.32 -32.79 12.88
N LYS A 371 32.82 -33.78 13.63
CA LYS A 371 33.68 -34.75 14.34
C LYS A 371 34.50 -35.54 13.32
N SER A 372 35.81 -35.32 13.29
CA SER A 372 36.76 -36.21 12.61
C SER A 372 36.92 -37.47 13.46
N VAL A 373 36.36 -38.59 12.99
CA VAL A 373 36.62 -39.91 13.57
C VAL A 373 37.96 -40.40 13.03
N ARG A 374 38.98 -40.36 13.88
CA ARG A 374 40.28 -41.00 13.64
C ARG A 374 40.13 -42.47 14.10
N ARG A 375 40.10 -43.41 13.16
CA ARG A 375 40.13 -44.85 13.46
C ARG A 375 41.51 -45.23 14.03
N ARG A 376 41.52 -45.95 15.15
CA ARG A 376 42.60 -46.87 15.52
C ARG A 376 42.10 -48.28 15.27
#